data_AF-A0A8C3A5S7-F1
#
_entry.id   AF-A0A8C3A5S7-F1
#
_cell.length_a   1.000
_cell.length_b   1.000
_cell.length_c   1.000
_cell.angle_alpha   90.00
_cell.angle_beta   90.00
_cell.angle_gamma   90.00
#
_symmetry.space_group_name_H-M   'P 1'
#
loop_
_entity.id
_entity.type
_entity.pdbx_description
1 polymer ?
#
loop_
_entity_poly.entity_id
_entity_poly.type
_entity_poly.pdbx_seq_one_letter_code
_entity_poly.pdbx_strand_id
1 'polypeptide(L)'
;VKLSDGQCSGRVEIFYKGQWGTVCDDEWELANADVVCRQLGCGHAVTAPKSAHFGRGTGPIWLDNVECTGDESALTHCTHPGFGENNCGHSEDAGAVLSRMKLEKPSLSLTSPHAMVIYSPEKISVTQGSSFSITCSIHSSYPGGFFYLTESKLNTTVAMPAFGHSIFYLAYFEFQAIDYKNQGEYSCVYGVNISSRSFSSVPSRSLQVTVAGKNQRACESLFVLL
;
A
#
# COMPACT_ATOMS: atom_id res chain seq x y z
N VAL A 1 14.20 -16.17 -12.08
CA VAL A 1 14.87 -14.87 -11.85
C VAL A 1 15.26 -14.79 -10.38
N LYS A 2 16.36 -14.11 -10.03
CA LYS A 2 16.75 -13.75 -8.66
C LYS A 2 17.49 -12.40 -8.66
N LEU A 3 17.69 -11.82 -7.48
CA LEU A 3 18.52 -10.65 -7.26
C LEU A 3 19.75 -11.01 -6.41
N SER A 4 20.91 -10.44 -6.72
CA SER A 4 22.19 -10.85 -6.12
C SER A 4 22.51 -10.26 -4.73
N ASP A 5 22.00 -9.06 -4.42
CA ASP A 5 22.46 -8.25 -3.28
C ASP A 5 21.46 -8.25 -2.10
N GLY A 6 20.18 -8.51 -2.37
CA GLY A 6 19.14 -8.56 -1.35
C GLY A 6 17.84 -9.15 -1.88
N GLN A 7 16.87 -9.35 -0.98
CA GLN A 7 15.62 -10.02 -1.33
C GLN A 7 14.80 -9.26 -2.39
N CYS A 8 14.95 -7.94 -2.50
CA CYS A 8 14.25 -7.10 -3.47
C CYS A 8 15.13 -5.99 -4.09
N SER A 9 16.45 -6.11 -4.00
CA SER A 9 17.39 -5.21 -4.68
C SER A 9 18.61 -5.99 -5.13
N GLY A 10 19.13 -5.71 -6.31
CA GLY A 10 20.36 -6.35 -6.77
C GLY A 10 20.47 -6.45 -8.28
N ARG A 11 21.55 -7.10 -8.74
CA ARG A 11 21.72 -7.49 -10.14
C ARG A 11 20.69 -8.53 -10.51
N VAL A 12 20.11 -8.41 -11.69
CA VAL A 12 19.11 -9.34 -12.22
C VAL A 12 19.82 -10.54 -12.82
N GLU A 13 19.49 -11.73 -12.32
CA GLU A 13 19.97 -12.99 -12.88
C GLU A 13 18.78 -13.89 -13.24
N ILE A 14 18.88 -14.57 -14.39
CA ILE A 14 17.87 -15.52 -14.85
C ILE A 14 18.46 -16.93 -14.95
N PHE A 15 17.62 -17.94 -14.77
CA PHE A 15 18.02 -19.34 -14.86
C PHE A 15 17.53 -19.91 -16.18
N TYR A 16 18.46 -20.31 -17.04
CA TYR A 16 18.16 -20.87 -18.35
C TYR A 16 19.12 -22.03 -18.65
N LYS A 17 18.59 -23.13 -19.20
CA LYS A 17 19.35 -24.35 -19.52
C LYS A 17 20.29 -24.86 -18.40
N GLY A 18 19.83 -24.81 -17.15
CA GLY A 18 20.58 -25.33 -16.01
C GLY A 18 21.61 -24.38 -15.41
N GLN A 19 21.73 -23.15 -15.91
CA GLN A 19 22.75 -22.20 -15.48
C GLN A 19 22.18 -20.80 -15.24
N TRP A 20 22.68 -20.13 -14.21
CA TRP A 20 22.40 -18.72 -13.95
C TRP A 20 23.25 -17.83 -14.87
N GLY A 21 22.64 -16.78 -15.37
CA GLY A 21 23.31 -15.74 -16.15
C GLY A 21 22.63 -14.39 -15.96
N THR A 22 23.31 -13.33 -16.38
CA THR A 22 22.90 -11.94 -16.17
C THR A 22 22.02 -11.43 -17.31
N VAL A 23 21.56 -10.18 -17.19
CA VAL A 23 20.77 -9.46 -18.19
C VAL A 23 21.52 -8.16 -18.52
N CYS A 24 21.64 -7.82 -19.80
CA CYS A 24 22.24 -6.55 -20.23
C CYS A 24 21.33 -5.35 -19.95
N ASP A 25 21.91 -4.16 -19.81
CA ASP A 25 21.23 -2.90 -19.51
C ASP A 25 20.84 -2.05 -20.74
N ASP A 26 21.14 -2.54 -21.94
CA ASP A 26 20.64 -2.03 -23.22
C ASP A 26 19.11 -2.18 -23.27
N GLU A 27 18.43 -1.06 -23.58
CA GLU A 27 16.97 -0.89 -23.47
C GLU A 27 16.37 -1.25 -22.09
N TRP A 28 17.20 -1.32 -21.04
CA TRP A 28 16.72 -1.61 -19.69
C TRP A 28 16.02 -0.40 -19.08
N GLU A 29 14.71 -0.46 -18.99
CA GLU A 29 13.86 0.58 -18.44
C GLU A 29 13.14 0.14 -17.15
N LEU A 30 12.42 1.08 -16.55
CA LEU A 30 11.64 0.84 -15.34
C LEU A 30 10.59 -0.26 -15.53
N ALA A 31 10.01 -0.38 -16.74
CA ALA A 31 9.03 -1.43 -17.06
C ALA A 31 9.65 -2.84 -16.94
N ASN A 32 10.91 -3.03 -17.36
CA ASN A 32 11.61 -4.30 -17.24
C ASN A 32 11.88 -4.66 -15.78
N ALA A 33 12.38 -3.70 -15.02
CA ALA A 33 12.60 -3.88 -13.58
C ALA A 33 11.28 -4.17 -12.85
N ASP A 34 10.16 -3.57 -13.25
CA ASP A 34 8.84 -3.79 -12.63
C ASP A 34 8.37 -5.25 -12.81
N VAL A 35 8.55 -5.82 -14.01
CA VAL A 35 8.27 -7.24 -14.27
C VAL A 35 9.12 -8.13 -13.36
N VAL A 36 10.42 -7.84 -13.18
CA VAL A 36 11.30 -8.57 -12.26
C VAL A 36 10.80 -8.49 -10.82
N CYS A 37 10.50 -7.29 -10.34
CA CYS A 37 10.02 -7.06 -8.98
C CYS A 37 8.69 -7.80 -8.71
N ARG A 38 7.78 -7.80 -9.67
CA ARG A 38 6.50 -8.50 -9.57
C ARG A 38 6.67 -10.02 -9.62
N GLN A 39 7.52 -10.52 -10.53
CA GLN A 39 7.82 -11.95 -10.66
C GLN A 39 8.42 -12.52 -9.35
N LEU A 40 9.17 -11.71 -8.60
CA LEU A 40 9.76 -12.08 -7.32
C LEU A 40 8.84 -11.85 -6.10
N GLY A 41 7.62 -11.35 -6.31
CA GLY A 41 6.69 -11.02 -5.22
C GLY A 41 7.16 -9.84 -4.35
N CYS A 42 8.06 -9.02 -4.89
CA CYS A 42 8.65 -7.89 -4.19
C CYS A 42 7.77 -6.64 -4.30
N GLY A 43 6.87 -6.55 -5.28
CA GLY A 43 6.04 -5.37 -5.53
C GLY A 43 6.47 -4.68 -6.83
N HIS A 44 6.57 -3.34 -6.82
CA HIS A 44 6.91 -2.53 -7.98
C HIS A 44 8.32 -1.94 -7.94
N ALA A 45 8.97 -1.85 -9.10
CA ALA A 45 10.29 -1.28 -9.22
C ALA A 45 10.29 0.23 -8.94
N VAL A 46 11.31 0.72 -8.24
CA VAL A 46 11.55 2.16 -8.03
C VAL A 46 12.67 2.66 -8.92
N THR A 47 13.69 1.82 -9.15
CA THR A 47 14.74 2.12 -10.11
C THR A 47 15.10 0.88 -10.92
N ALA A 48 15.62 1.12 -12.12
CA ALA A 48 16.23 0.15 -13.00
C ALA A 48 17.72 0.48 -13.18
N PRO A 49 18.59 0.16 -12.19
CA PRO A 49 20.00 0.51 -12.29
C PRO A 49 20.69 -0.16 -13.47
N LYS A 50 21.62 0.59 -14.06
CA LYS A 50 22.46 0.18 -15.18
C LYS A 50 23.92 0.10 -14.75
N SER A 51 24.77 -0.32 -15.67
CA SER A 51 26.23 -0.29 -15.62
C SER A 51 26.81 -1.05 -14.43
N ALA A 52 26.29 -2.27 -14.20
CA ALA A 52 26.73 -3.14 -13.12
C ALA A 52 26.74 -2.48 -11.74
N HIS A 53 25.72 -1.65 -11.46
CA HIS A 53 25.58 -0.92 -10.19
C HIS A 53 25.70 -1.82 -8.95
N PHE A 54 25.18 -3.05 -9.03
CA PHE A 54 25.27 -4.08 -7.97
C PHE A 54 26.46 -5.02 -8.13
N GLY A 55 27.49 -4.56 -8.84
CA GLY A 55 28.64 -5.35 -9.22
C GLY A 55 28.40 -6.22 -10.45
N ARG A 56 29.51 -6.59 -11.08
CA ARG A 56 29.57 -7.43 -12.28
C ARG A 56 29.24 -8.87 -11.92
N GLY A 57 28.46 -9.53 -12.75
CA GLY A 57 28.24 -10.96 -12.72
C GLY A 57 29.38 -11.73 -13.37
N THR A 58 29.17 -13.03 -13.52
CA THR A 58 30.09 -13.96 -14.15
C THR A 58 29.32 -15.01 -14.93
N GLY A 59 29.85 -15.46 -16.06
CA GLY A 59 29.25 -16.51 -16.87
C GLY A 59 28.47 -15.94 -18.06
N PRO A 60 27.35 -16.55 -18.47
CA PRO A 60 26.60 -16.10 -19.63
C PRO A 60 25.79 -14.85 -19.30
N ILE A 61 25.64 -13.98 -20.30
CA ILE A 61 24.61 -12.95 -20.36
C ILE A 61 23.45 -13.57 -21.14
N TRP A 62 22.30 -13.78 -20.49
CA TRP A 62 21.22 -14.54 -21.10
C TRP A 62 20.22 -13.70 -21.85
N LEU A 63 20.02 -12.44 -21.47
CA LEU A 63 19.09 -11.54 -22.14
C LEU A 63 19.76 -10.20 -22.40
N ASP A 64 19.33 -9.57 -23.48
CA ASP A 64 19.76 -8.28 -23.98
C ASP A 64 18.59 -7.62 -24.72
N ASN A 65 18.59 -6.30 -24.87
CA ASN A 65 17.56 -5.50 -25.53
C ASN A 65 16.16 -5.94 -25.12
N VAL A 66 15.93 -6.04 -23.80
CA VAL A 66 14.67 -6.53 -23.25
C VAL A 66 13.69 -5.38 -23.26
N GLU A 67 12.54 -5.56 -23.92
CA GLU A 67 11.48 -4.57 -23.98
C GLU A 67 10.19 -5.17 -23.40
N CYS A 68 9.85 -4.72 -22.19
CA CYS A 68 8.61 -5.09 -21.52
C CYS A 68 7.57 -3.96 -21.65
N THR A 69 6.32 -4.33 -21.86
CA THR A 69 5.16 -3.46 -21.67
C THR A 69 4.89 -3.16 -20.20
N GLY A 70 5.31 -4.06 -19.30
CA GLY A 70 5.15 -3.97 -17.85
C GLY A 70 4.09 -4.93 -17.28
N ASP A 71 3.29 -5.57 -18.14
CA ASP A 71 2.21 -6.49 -17.75
C ASP A 71 2.63 -7.97 -17.82
N GLU A 72 3.82 -8.27 -18.36
CA GLU A 72 4.33 -9.62 -18.55
C GLU A 72 4.56 -10.34 -17.23
N SER A 73 4.11 -11.59 -17.11
CA SER A 73 4.22 -12.38 -15.88
C SER A 73 5.66 -12.76 -15.51
N ALA A 74 6.57 -12.71 -16.47
CA ALA A 74 7.98 -13.06 -16.30
C ALA A 74 8.84 -12.28 -17.28
N LEU A 75 10.08 -11.95 -16.87
CA LEU A 75 11.02 -11.19 -17.70
C LEU A 75 11.30 -11.88 -19.04
N THR A 76 11.31 -13.22 -19.05
CA THR A 76 11.52 -14.05 -20.25
C THR A 76 10.33 -14.07 -21.22
N HIS A 77 9.23 -13.40 -20.89
CA HIS A 77 8.07 -13.23 -21.80
C HIS A 77 8.05 -11.86 -22.47
N CYS A 78 8.94 -10.94 -22.06
CA CYS A 78 9.11 -9.66 -22.74
C CYS A 78 9.77 -9.88 -24.10
N THR A 79 9.66 -8.89 -24.99
CA THR A 79 10.33 -8.93 -26.29
C THR A 79 11.84 -8.88 -26.06
N HIS A 80 12.58 -9.79 -26.69
CA HIS A 80 14.04 -9.83 -26.65
C HIS A 80 14.60 -10.61 -27.87
N PRO A 81 15.85 -10.38 -28.29
CA PRO A 81 16.45 -11.03 -29.47
C PRO A 81 16.59 -12.55 -29.36
N GLY A 82 16.69 -13.07 -28.14
CA GLY A 82 16.84 -14.50 -27.87
C GLY A 82 17.75 -14.75 -26.67
N PHE A 83 17.77 -15.99 -26.16
CA PHE A 83 18.62 -16.34 -25.04
C PHE A 83 20.08 -16.46 -25.46
N GLY A 84 20.97 -15.67 -24.86
CA GLY A 84 22.40 -15.67 -25.14
C GLY A 84 22.80 -14.84 -26.38
N GLU A 85 21.83 -14.28 -27.10
CA GLU A 85 22.07 -13.34 -28.20
C GLU A 85 22.26 -11.94 -27.59
N ASN A 86 23.51 -11.50 -27.47
CA ASN A 86 23.88 -10.23 -26.87
C ASN A 86 25.23 -9.73 -27.40
N ASN A 87 25.47 -8.43 -27.31
CA ASN A 87 26.75 -7.78 -27.62
C ASN A 87 27.44 -7.17 -26.38
N CYS A 88 26.92 -7.45 -25.18
CA CYS A 88 27.33 -6.80 -23.94
C CYS A 88 28.47 -7.52 -23.21
N GLY A 89 29.12 -6.80 -22.29
CA GLY A 89 29.98 -7.35 -21.26
C GLY A 89 29.37 -7.17 -19.86
N HIS A 90 29.92 -7.85 -18.84
CA HIS A 90 29.41 -7.72 -17.47
C HIS A 90 29.56 -6.32 -16.83
N SER A 91 30.11 -5.33 -17.53
CA SER A 91 30.03 -3.93 -17.12
C SER A 91 28.63 -3.35 -17.31
N GLU A 92 27.81 -4.01 -18.12
CA GLU A 92 26.46 -3.61 -18.54
C GLU A 92 25.40 -4.48 -17.86
N ASP A 93 25.74 -5.19 -16.78
CA ASP A 93 24.75 -6.02 -16.09
C ASP A 93 23.68 -5.14 -15.42
N ALA A 94 22.43 -5.41 -15.75
CA ALA A 94 21.27 -4.71 -15.27
C ALA A 94 20.92 -5.06 -13.81
N GLY A 95 20.40 -4.07 -13.10
CA GLY A 95 19.88 -4.20 -11.75
C GLY A 95 18.39 -3.88 -11.66
N ALA A 96 17.79 -4.30 -10.56
CA ALA A 96 16.47 -3.86 -10.15
C ALA A 96 16.50 -3.44 -8.67
N VAL A 97 15.88 -2.31 -8.35
CA VAL A 97 15.64 -1.92 -6.96
C VAL A 97 14.16 -1.74 -6.77
N LEU A 98 13.67 -2.48 -5.80
CA LEU A 98 12.35 -2.30 -5.25
C LEU A 98 12.43 -1.34 -4.05
N SER A 99 11.42 -0.48 -3.90
CA SER A 99 11.00 -0.13 -2.54
C SER A 99 10.01 -1.19 -2.08
N ARG A 100 10.25 -1.83 -0.93
CA ARG A 100 9.16 -2.51 -0.25
C ARG A 100 8.14 -1.46 0.16
N MET A 101 7.31 -1.00 -0.78
CA MET A 101 6.12 -0.21 -0.55
C MET A 101 5.06 -1.15 0.03
N LYS A 102 5.38 -1.67 1.21
CA LYS A 102 4.40 -2.23 2.11
C LYS A 102 3.98 -1.05 2.99
N LEU A 103 2.93 -0.35 2.54
CA LEU A 103 2.28 0.63 3.39
C LEU A 103 1.84 -0.08 4.67
N GLU A 104 2.16 0.51 5.81
CA GLU A 104 1.71 -0.03 7.09
C GLU A 104 0.19 -0.06 7.15
N LYS A 105 -0.35 -0.95 7.98
CA LYS A 105 -1.80 -0.94 8.22
C LYS A 105 -2.17 0.40 8.89
N PRO A 106 -3.18 1.11 8.41
CA PRO A 106 -3.64 2.32 9.06
C PRO A 106 -4.32 1.97 10.39
N SER A 107 -4.34 2.94 11.30
CA SER A 107 -4.99 2.83 12.60
C SER A 107 -6.32 3.59 12.58
N LEU A 108 -7.35 2.96 13.16
CA LEU A 108 -8.63 3.61 13.42
C LEU A 108 -8.65 4.12 14.85
N SER A 109 -8.98 5.40 15.00
CA SER A 109 -9.16 6.05 16.29
C SER A 109 -10.43 6.88 16.25
N LEU A 110 -11.02 7.14 17.41
CA LEU A 110 -12.20 7.97 17.52
C LEU A 110 -11.85 9.32 18.11
N THR A 111 -12.44 10.37 17.54
CA THR A 111 -12.37 11.72 18.12
C THR A 111 -13.77 12.10 18.58
N SER A 112 -14.00 12.05 19.89
CA SER A 112 -15.27 12.51 20.47
C SER A 112 -15.16 14.00 20.82
N PRO A 113 -16.07 14.87 20.31
CA PRO A 113 -16.13 16.27 20.72
C PRO A 113 -16.39 16.44 22.22
N HIS A 114 -17.01 15.44 22.86
CA HIS A 114 -17.49 15.50 24.25
C HIS A 114 -16.52 14.89 25.26
N ALA A 115 -15.56 14.06 24.82
CA ALA A 115 -14.67 13.33 25.73
C ALA A 115 -13.18 13.60 25.51
N MET A 116 -12.77 14.24 24.41
CA MET A 116 -11.36 14.53 24.09
C MET A 116 -10.42 13.32 24.28
N VAL A 117 -10.92 12.09 24.08
CA VAL A 117 -10.13 10.86 24.17
C VAL A 117 -9.88 10.34 22.76
N ILE A 118 -8.61 10.15 22.41
CA ILE A 118 -8.18 9.35 21.28
C ILE A 118 -8.02 7.92 21.80
N TYR A 119 -8.94 7.04 21.45
CA TYR A 119 -8.84 5.62 21.75
C TYR A 119 -9.08 4.82 20.47
N SER A 120 -8.45 3.65 20.38
CA SER A 120 -8.54 2.72 19.24
C SER A 120 -9.32 1.46 19.64
N PRO A 121 -10.65 1.56 19.79
CA PRO A 121 -11.48 0.44 20.23
C PRO A 121 -11.75 -0.54 19.09
N GLU A 122 -12.03 -1.79 19.43
CA GLU A 122 -12.59 -2.77 18.48
C GLU A 122 -14.10 -2.60 18.31
N LYS A 123 -14.78 -2.05 19.35
CA LYS A 123 -16.23 -1.83 19.36
C LYS A 123 -16.60 -0.55 20.12
N ILE A 124 -17.57 0.19 19.60
CA ILE A 124 -18.18 1.34 20.26
C ILE A 124 -19.70 1.33 20.26
N SER A 125 -20.28 2.03 21.21
CA SER A 125 -21.70 2.36 21.28
C SER A 125 -21.85 3.88 21.26
N VAL A 126 -22.58 4.40 20.28
CA VAL A 126 -22.83 5.85 20.14
C VAL A 126 -24.32 6.13 20.25
N THR A 127 -24.69 7.21 20.93
CA THR A 127 -26.09 7.57 21.13
C THR A 127 -26.70 8.13 19.83
N GLN A 128 -27.95 7.73 19.56
CA GLN A 128 -28.71 8.24 18.42
C GLN A 128 -28.82 9.77 18.45
N GLY A 129 -28.56 10.41 17.32
CA GLY A 129 -28.56 11.86 17.15
C GLY A 129 -27.30 12.57 17.64
N SER A 130 -26.33 11.86 18.21
CA SER A 130 -25.00 12.42 18.50
C SER A 130 -24.15 12.52 17.23
N SER A 131 -23.09 13.33 17.28
CA SER A 131 -22.03 13.37 16.28
C SER A 131 -20.78 12.65 16.78
N PHE A 132 -20.03 12.07 15.85
CA PHE A 132 -18.71 11.51 16.12
C PHE A 132 -17.87 11.57 14.84
N SER A 133 -16.55 11.47 14.99
CA SER A 133 -15.66 11.28 13.85
C SER A 133 -14.79 10.05 14.02
N ILE A 134 -14.63 9.35 12.89
CA ILE A 134 -13.65 8.28 12.75
C ILE A 134 -12.40 8.89 12.16
N THR A 135 -11.28 8.72 12.83
CA THR A 135 -9.97 9.17 12.37
C THR A 135 -9.20 7.97 11.84
N CYS A 136 -8.80 8.01 10.58
CA CYS A 136 -7.78 7.09 10.06
C CYS A 136 -6.43 7.78 10.17
N SER A 137 -5.40 7.06 10.61
CA SER A 137 -4.02 7.55 10.63
C SER A 137 -3.02 6.51 10.14
N ILE A 138 -1.88 6.96 9.62
CA ILE A 138 -0.80 6.10 9.17
C ILE A 138 0.56 6.80 9.34
N HIS A 139 1.58 6.00 9.62
CA HIS A 139 2.97 6.43 9.45
C HIS A 139 3.43 6.07 8.04
N SER A 140 3.73 7.07 7.21
CA SER A 140 4.14 6.88 5.82
C SER A 140 5.18 7.93 5.44
N SER A 141 6.20 7.54 4.68
CA SER A 141 7.16 8.49 4.09
C SER A 141 6.64 9.14 2.80
N TYR A 142 5.46 8.74 2.33
CA TYR A 142 4.87 9.19 1.07
C TYR A 142 3.70 10.16 1.33
N PRO A 143 3.86 11.45 1.00
CA PRO A 143 2.82 12.47 1.15
C PRO A 143 1.71 12.34 0.10
N GLY A 144 0.59 13.02 0.33
CA GLY A 144 -0.42 13.28 -0.70
C GLY A 144 -1.36 12.12 -1.04
N GLY A 145 -1.55 11.17 -0.11
CA GLY A 145 -2.49 10.07 -0.27
C GLY A 145 -3.93 10.39 0.15
N PHE A 146 -4.77 9.36 0.09
CA PHE A 146 -6.17 9.36 0.50
C PHE A 146 -6.43 8.21 1.47
N PHE A 147 -7.33 8.45 2.41
CA PHE A 147 -7.90 7.39 3.23
C PHE A 147 -9.26 6.99 2.67
N TYR A 148 -9.52 5.69 2.63
CA TYR A 148 -10.75 5.07 2.17
C TYR A 148 -11.39 4.34 3.35
N LEU A 149 -12.46 4.91 3.88
CA LEU A 149 -13.24 4.29 4.96
C LEU A 149 -14.36 3.47 4.33
N THR A 150 -14.37 2.16 4.58
CA THR A 150 -15.34 1.22 4.02
C THR A 150 -16.22 0.63 5.12
N GLU A 151 -17.54 0.64 4.89
CA GLU A 151 -18.51 -0.11 5.70
C GLU A 151 -18.76 -1.48 5.07
N SER A 152 -18.47 -2.54 5.83
CA SER A 152 -18.38 -3.90 5.29
C SER A 152 -19.71 -4.51 4.83
N LYS A 153 -20.86 -4.11 5.41
CA LYS A 153 -22.16 -4.71 5.06
C LYS A 153 -22.80 -4.11 3.82
N LEU A 154 -22.64 -2.80 3.64
CA LEU A 154 -23.19 -2.00 2.55
C LEU A 154 -22.18 -1.87 1.40
N ASN A 155 -20.92 -2.25 1.62
CA ASN A 155 -19.80 -2.07 0.70
C ASN A 155 -19.68 -0.61 0.21
N THR A 156 -19.99 0.33 1.11
CA THR A 156 -19.90 1.77 0.83
C THR A 156 -18.54 2.27 1.27
N THR A 157 -17.81 2.91 0.36
CA THR A 157 -16.50 3.51 0.64
C THR A 157 -16.57 5.02 0.49
N VAL A 158 -16.04 5.74 1.48
CA VAL A 158 -15.87 7.19 1.44
C VAL A 158 -14.37 7.48 1.41
N ALA A 159 -13.95 8.38 0.53
CA ALA A 159 -12.54 8.78 0.39
C ALA A 159 -12.34 10.19 0.96
N MET A 160 -11.28 10.38 1.75
CA MET A 160 -10.87 11.68 2.27
C MET A 160 -9.38 11.90 2.02
N PRO A 161 -8.95 13.11 1.62
CA PRO A 161 -7.54 13.42 1.45
C PRO A 161 -6.82 13.32 2.79
N ALA A 162 -5.64 12.71 2.77
CA ALA A 162 -4.80 12.64 3.95
C ALA A 162 -4.05 13.97 4.14
N PHE A 163 -4.05 14.48 5.36
CA PHE A 163 -3.26 15.65 5.74
C PHE A 163 -2.38 15.31 6.94
N GLY A 164 -1.29 16.05 7.09
CA GLY A 164 -0.27 15.77 8.08
C GLY A 164 1.09 16.28 7.65
N HIS A 165 2.09 16.10 8.51
CA HIS A 165 3.44 16.59 8.30
C HIS A 165 4.48 15.49 8.56
N SER A 166 5.62 15.62 7.89
CA SER A 166 6.78 14.73 7.99
C SER A 166 6.50 13.28 7.58
N ILE A 167 5.94 12.48 8.48
CA ILE A 167 5.70 11.05 8.28
C ILE A 167 4.37 10.56 8.87
N PHE A 168 3.56 11.44 9.45
CA PHE A 168 2.30 11.07 10.08
C PHE A 168 1.15 11.76 9.36
N TYR A 169 0.26 10.96 8.79
CA TYR A 169 -0.89 11.44 8.04
C TYR A 169 -2.18 10.90 8.63
N LEU A 170 -3.24 11.70 8.56
CA LEU A 170 -4.55 11.33 9.05
C LEU A 170 -5.67 11.97 8.22
N ALA A 171 -6.88 11.43 8.37
CA ALA A 171 -8.11 12.00 7.83
C ALA A 171 -9.27 11.80 8.81
N TYR A 172 -10.17 12.77 8.88
CA TYR A 172 -11.38 12.73 9.69
C TYR A 172 -12.59 12.41 8.82
N PHE A 173 -13.38 11.43 9.25
CA PHE A 173 -14.68 11.10 8.67
C PHE A 173 -15.77 11.50 9.66
N GLU A 174 -16.44 12.61 9.38
CA GLU A 174 -17.47 13.18 10.26
C GLU A 174 -18.84 12.58 10.00
N PHE A 175 -19.51 12.17 11.07
CA PHE A 175 -20.90 11.72 11.04
C PHE A 175 -21.74 12.70 11.85
N GLN A 176 -22.59 13.45 11.15
CA GLN A 176 -23.53 14.37 11.75
C GLN A 176 -24.87 13.66 11.97
N ALA A 177 -25.36 13.64 13.21
CA ALA A 177 -26.62 13.01 13.62
C ALA A 177 -26.70 11.51 13.27
N ILE A 178 -26.00 10.67 14.03
CA ILE A 178 -26.01 9.21 13.89
C ILE A 178 -27.43 8.63 14.02
N ASP A 179 -27.73 7.66 13.15
CA ASP A 179 -28.92 6.83 13.23
C ASP A 179 -28.57 5.35 13.04
N TYR A 180 -29.54 4.44 13.20
CA TYR A 180 -29.33 2.99 13.13
C TYR A 180 -28.74 2.52 11.78
N LYS A 181 -28.89 3.30 10.70
CA LYS A 181 -28.26 3.05 9.40
C LYS A 181 -26.73 3.19 9.40
N ASN A 182 -26.16 3.88 10.38
CA ASN A 182 -24.72 4.05 10.57
C ASN A 182 -24.11 2.93 11.43
N GLN A 183 -24.92 1.96 11.87
CA GLN A 183 -24.43 0.77 12.55
C GLN A 183 -23.76 -0.16 11.55
N GLY A 184 -22.53 -0.57 11.83
CA GLY A 184 -21.76 -1.31 10.86
C GLY A 184 -20.37 -1.70 11.35
N GLU A 185 -19.64 -2.34 10.45
CA GLU A 185 -18.23 -2.66 10.65
C GLU A 185 -17.42 -1.79 9.68
N TYR A 186 -16.51 -0.99 10.23
CA TYR A 186 -15.75 -0.01 9.47
C TYR A 186 -14.28 -0.40 9.41
N SER A 187 -13.68 -0.31 8.22
CA SER A 187 -12.23 -0.52 8.02
C SER A 187 -11.67 0.61 7.17
N CYS A 188 -10.38 0.90 7.33
CA CYS A 188 -9.72 1.96 6.60
C CYS A 188 -8.56 1.43 5.76
N VAL A 189 -8.40 1.97 4.56
CA VAL A 189 -7.27 1.73 3.66
C VAL A 189 -6.61 3.07 3.34
N TYR A 190 -5.28 3.13 3.34
CA TYR A 190 -4.54 4.29 2.84
C TYR A 190 -4.07 4.00 1.42
N GLY A 191 -4.39 4.89 0.48
CA GLY A 191 -3.90 4.83 -0.88
C GLY A 191 -3.06 6.05 -1.24
N VAL A 192 -2.03 5.86 -2.05
CA VAL A 192 -1.15 6.94 -2.51
C VAL A 192 -0.71 6.69 -3.94
N ASN A 193 -0.62 7.77 -4.73
CA ASN A 193 -0.07 7.71 -6.07
C ASN A 193 1.39 8.09 -6.02
N ILE A 194 2.26 7.20 -6.51
CA ILE A 194 3.71 7.43 -6.55
C ILE A 194 4.15 7.28 -8.00
N SER A 195 4.72 8.36 -8.53
CA SER A 195 5.00 8.55 -9.95
C SER A 195 3.72 8.44 -10.79
N SER A 196 3.41 7.26 -11.33
CA SER A 196 2.24 7.00 -12.20
C SER A 196 1.39 5.82 -11.74
N ARG A 197 1.67 5.25 -10.57
CA ARG A 197 0.99 4.05 -10.05
C ARG A 197 0.33 4.31 -8.70
N SER A 198 -0.81 3.66 -8.49
CA SER A 198 -1.57 3.72 -7.25
C SER A 198 -1.20 2.54 -6.35
N PHE A 199 -0.85 2.85 -5.11
CA PHE A 199 -0.55 1.88 -4.06
C PHE A 199 -1.63 1.94 -3.00
N SER A 200 -1.90 0.82 -2.33
CA SER A 200 -2.87 0.75 -1.23
C SER A 200 -2.36 -0.12 -0.10
N SER A 201 -2.60 0.31 1.13
CA SER A 201 -2.32 -0.49 2.32
C SER A 201 -3.28 -1.68 2.40
N VAL A 202 -2.93 -2.65 3.23
CA VAL A 202 -3.93 -3.60 3.73
C VAL A 202 -4.97 -2.85 4.58
N PRO A 203 -6.22 -3.36 4.70
CA PRO A 203 -7.21 -2.77 5.58
C PRO A 203 -6.75 -2.71 7.04
N SER A 204 -7.18 -1.68 7.75
CA SER A 204 -7.02 -1.58 9.21
C SER A 204 -7.73 -2.74 9.92
N ARG A 205 -7.52 -2.84 11.23
CA ARG A 205 -8.47 -3.57 12.07
C ARG A 205 -9.85 -2.95 11.93
N SER A 206 -10.87 -3.78 11.93
CA SER A 206 -12.25 -3.34 11.89
C SER A 206 -12.67 -2.67 13.19
N LEU A 207 -13.53 -1.65 13.06
CA LEU A 207 -14.22 -0.99 14.16
C LEU A 207 -15.72 -1.30 14.06
N GLN A 208 -16.27 -1.94 15.07
CA GLN A 208 -17.71 -2.18 15.15
C GLN A 208 -18.42 -0.99 15.81
N VAL A 209 -19.30 -0.31 15.05
CA VAL A 209 -20.10 0.81 15.55
C VAL A 209 -21.51 0.33 15.81
N THR A 210 -21.99 0.51 17.04
CA THR A 210 -23.38 0.24 17.45
C THR A 210 -24.09 1.53 17.88
N VAL A 211 -25.40 1.61 17.65
CA VAL A 211 -26.19 2.81 17.98
C VAL A 211 -27.12 2.51 19.14
N ALA A 212 -26.97 3.26 20.24
CA ALA A 212 -27.85 3.20 21.39
C ALA A 212 -28.99 4.22 21.23
N GLY A 213 -30.25 3.78 21.43
CA GLY A 213 -31.39 4.67 21.39
C GLY A 213 -31.31 5.75 22.47
N LYS A 214 -31.81 6.96 22.17
CA LYS A 214 -32.01 8.00 23.19
C LYS A 214 -33.03 7.50 24.21
N ASN A 215 -32.58 7.04 25.37
CA ASN A 215 -33.48 6.79 26.48
C ASN A 215 -34.02 8.13 26.98
N GLN A 216 -35.27 8.44 26.64
CA GLN A 216 -36.01 9.62 27.12
C GLN A 216 -36.44 9.51 28.60
N ARG A 217 -35.75 8.70 29.42
CA ARG A 217 -36.10 8.45 30.84
C ARG A 217 -34.88 8.51 31.77
N ALA A 218 -34.19 9.64 31.80
CA ALA A 218 -33.18 9.91 32.84
C ALA A 218 -33.10 11.39 33.27
N CYS A 219 -34.16 12.18 33.03
CA CYS A 219 -34.30 13.55 33.57
C CYS A 219 -35.77 13.83 33.90
N GLU A 220 -36.34 13.09 34.86
CA GLU A 220 -37.53 13.49 35.63
C GLU A 220 -37.74 12.46 36.75
N SER A 221 -37.00 12.62 37.85
CA SER A 221 -37.37 12.11 39.19
C SER A 221 -36.28 12.54 40.18
N LEU A 222 -36.18 13.84 40.42
CA LEU A 222 -35.63 14.36 41.67
C LEU A 222 -36.35 15.65 42.02
N PHE A 223 -37.67 15.55 42.17
CA PHE A 223 -38.43 16.49 42.98
C PHE A 223 -39.62 15.75 43.61
N VAL A 224 -39.72 15.93 44.93
CA VAL A 224 -40.83 15.65 45.86
C VAL A 224 -40.85 14.28 46.57
N LEU A 225 -40.99 14.39 47.91
CA LEU A 225 -41.12 13.41 49.01
C LEU A 225 -39.77 13.07 49.67
N LEU A 226 -39.40 13.57 50.87
CA LEU A 226 -40.09 14.24 51.98
C LEU A 226 -39.08 15.14 52.71
#